data_AF-A0A6C0CEU0-F1
#
_entry.id   AF-A0A6C0CEU0-F1
#
_cell.length_a   1.000
_cell.length_b   1.000
_cell.length_c   1.000
_cell.angle_alpha   90.00
_cell.angle_beta   90.00
_cell.angle_gamma   90.00
#
_symmetry.space_group_name_H-M   'P 1'
#
loop_
_entity.id
_entity.type
_entity.pdbx_description
1 polymer ?
#
loop_
_entity_poly.entity_id
_entity_poly.type
_entity_poly.pdbx_seq_one_letter_code
_entity_poly.pdbx_strand_id
1 'polypeptide(L)'
;MSGDSGDSGVINIYIDGSCIHNGSPNAIAGYGVYFKADDERNEYARVVGKQTNNTGELTAFIRAVEKMKDEIIKEPPKKIAIYSDSEYVIKCAGAYGDRLFKNDWKTVEGKVPPNLKLIQRIREIYRPYKKHIELHHIKAHTGFNDEHSIGNAEADRLANLAVGVVVAAAVAPDYIDNTLISNIKQPSNKNYINIGFDYKDAVKKLGAKWDLRCKKWYYEDNISEENITAILEIEKMSLSSEDKVADGGEATLAGVDIEIHKKIYVKIPFHKKNDAKKHGCRWDAQKKSWYYMSNLEKNKIDSIIKLEE
;
A
#
# COMPACT_ATOMS: atom_id res chain seq x y z
N MET A 1 13.99 -46.59 23.43
CA MET A 1 14.56 -46.38 22.10
C MET A 1 13.41 -46.31 21.12
N SER A 2 12.82 -45.12 20.98
CA SER A 2 11.77 -44.83 20.00
C SER A 2 12.46 -44.62 18.65
N GLY A 3 12.18 -45.51 17.71
CA GLY A 3 12.77 -45.51 16.38
C GLY A 3 12.43 -44.22 15.64
N ASP A 4 13.47 -43.48 15.27
CA ASP A 4 13.42 -42.40 14.31
C ASP A 4 13.26 -43.03 12.91
N SER A 5 12.00 -43.19 12.49
CA SER A 5 11.69 -43.54 11.10
C SER A 5 12.05 -42.34 10.24
N GLY A 6 13.27 -42.36 9.69
CA GLY A 6 13.80 -41.32 8.82
C GLY A 6 12.81 -40.98 7.71
N ASP A 7 12.14 -39.84 7.85
CA ASP A 7 11.26 -39.28 6.86
C ASP A 7 12.10 -38.85 5.65
N SER A 8 12.18 -39.73 4.65
CA SER A 8 12.82 -39.50 3.36
C SER A 8 11.97 -38.63 2.42
N GLY A 9 11.03 -37.85 2.98
CA GLY A 9 10.14 -36.97 2.26
C GLY A 9 10.81 -35.71 1.70
N VAL A 10 10.22 -35.15 0.65
CA VAL A 10 10.58 -33.85 0.11
C VAL A 10 10.04 -32.77 1.04
N ILE A 11 10.86 -31.78 1.40
CA ILE A 11 10.43 -30.63 2.18
C ILE A 11 9.88 -29.57 1.23
N ASN A 12 8.57 -29.33 1.32
CA ASN A 12 7.90 -28.26 0.58
C ASN A 12 8.09 -26.92 1.29
N ILE A 13 8.41 -25.88 0.52
CA ILE A 13 8.63 -24.51 1.01
C ILE A 13 7.94 -23.57 0.03
N TYR A 14 7.09 -22.70 0.56
CA TYR A 14 6.39 -21.67 -0.19
C TYR A 14 7.00 -20.32 0.13
N ILE A 15 7.26 -19.53 -0.90
CA ILE A 15 7.86 -18.21 -0.76
C ILE A 15 7.02 -17.17 -1.48
N ASP A 16 6.97 -15.97 -0.91
CA ASP A 16 6.35 -14.81 -1.55
C ASP A 16 7.01 -13.51 -1.09
N GLY A 17 6.82 -12.44 -1.87
CA GLY A 17 7.20 -11.09 -1.52
C GLY A 17 6.08 -10.09 -1.77
N SER A 18 5.89 -9.20 -0.79
CA SER A 18 4.89 -8.13 -0.85
C SER A 18 5.56 -6.77 -0.87
N CYS A 19 4.91 -5.78 -1.49
CA CYS A 19 5.33 -4.39 -1.44
C CYS A 19 4.13 -3.44 -1.52
N ILE A 20 3.82 -2.75 -0.42
CA ILE A 20 2.87 -1.66 -0.45
C ILE A 20 3.50 -0.42 -1.09
N HIS A 21 2.68 0.34 -1.82
CA HIS A 21 3.11 1.54 -2.54
C HIS A 21 4.29 1.30 -3.50
N ASN A 22 4.34 0.12 -4.12
CA ASN A 22 5.40 -0.28 -5.05
C ASN A 22 5.59 0.77 -6.17
N GLY A 23 6.85 1.13 -6.45
CA GLY A 23 7.19 2.17 -7.43
C GLY A 23 7.10 3.62 -6.91
N SER A 24 6.74 3.82 -5.63
CA SER A 24 6.72 5.14 -5.00
C SER A 24 7.86 5.33 -3.99
N PRO A 25 8.17 6.57 -3.56
CA PRO A 25 9.17 6.84 -2.52
C PRO A 25 8.84 6.23 -1.15
N ASN A 26 7.55 5.95 -0.89
CA ASN A 26 7.07 5.37 0.36
C ASN A 26 6.87 3.85 0.24
N ALA A 27 7.50 3.22 -0.76
CA ALA A 27 7.42 1.79 -0.95
C ALA A 27 7.97 1.05 0.27
N ILE A 28 7.26 0.00 0.67
CA ILE A 28 7.52 -0.75 1.90
C ILE A 28 7.39 -2.23 1.49
N ALA A 29 8.52 -2.93 1.38
CA ALA A 29 8.61 -4.32 0.92
C ALA A 29 8.93 -5.31 2.05
N GLY A 30 8.35 -6.50 1.96
CA GLY A 30 8.50 -7.62 2.90
C GLY A 30 8.57 -8.94 2.15
N TYR A 31 8.92 -10.00 2.88
CA TYR A 31 8.98 -11.35 2.34
C TYR A 31 8.35 -12.34 3.34
N GLY A 32 7.89 -13.47 2.82
CA GLY A 32 7.37 -14.59 3.60
C GLY A 32 7.97 -15.90 3.13
N VAL A 33 8.32 -16.77 4.08
CA VAL A 33 8.76 -18.14 3.87
C VAL A 33 7.91 -19.05 4.75
N TYR A 34 7.19 -19.97 4.13
CA TYR A 34 6.26 -20.87 4.79
C TYR A 34 6.61 -22.33 4.47
N PHE A 35 6.71 -23.16 5.52
CA PHE A 35 6.95 -24.60 5.42
C PHE A 35 5.64 -25.36 5.61
N LYS A 36 5.03 -25.17 6.79
CA LYS A 36 3.74 -25.73 7.20
C LYS A 36 3.25 -24.98 8.45
N ALA A 37 2.01 -25.25 8.86
CA ALA A 37 1.46 -24.70 10.09
C ALA A 37 2.36 -25.03 11.29
N ASP A 38 2.55 -24.04 12.17
CA ASP A 38 3.33 -24.13 13.41
C ASP A 38 4.80 -24.56 13.24
N ASP A 39 5.37 -24.47 12.03
CA ASP A 39 6.79 -24.73 11.81
C ASP A 39 7.64 -23.55 12.28
N GLU A 40 8.58 -23.79 13.21
CA GLU A 40 9.49 -22.77 13.73
C GLU A 40 10.39 -22.14 12.66
N ARG A 41 10.52 -22.79 11.49
CA ARG A 41 11.29 -22.26 10.37
C ARG A 41 10.50 -21.26 9.55
N ASN A 42 9.18 -21.13 9.72
CA ASN A 42 8.43 -20.04 9.09
C ASN A 42 9.07 -18.69 9.44
N GLU A 43 9.19 -17.81 8.46
CA GLU A 43 9.84 -16.51 8.65
C GLU A 43 9.20 -15.47 7.76
N TYR A 44 9.11 -14.25 8.30
CA TYR A 44 8.76 -13.08 7.54
C TYR A 44 9.46 -11.86 8.14
N ALA A 45 9.89 -10.95 7.28
CA ALA A 45 10.46 -9.70 7.73
C ALA A 45 10.43 -8.62 6.65
N ARG A 46 10.68 -7.38 7.08
CA ARG A 46 10.93 -6.25 6.19
C ARG A 46 12.16 -6.53 5.32
N VAL A 47 12.08 -6.18 4.06
CA VAL A 47 13.25 -6.19 3.15
C VAL A 47 14.21 -5.09 3.57
N VAL A 48 15.49 -5.45 3.71
CA VAL A 48 16.58 -4.48 3.86
C VAL A 48 17.08 -4.06 2.48
N GLY A 49 17.08 -2.76 2.21
CA GLY A 49 17.55 -2.18 0.94
C GLY A 49 16.41 -1.70 0.05
N LYS A 50 16.48 -1.99 -1.26
CA LYS A 50 15.54 -1.48 -2.26
C LYS A 50 14.12 -2.00 -1.98
N GLN A 51 13.16 -1.10 -1.86
CA GLN A 51 11.77 -1.46 -1.53
C GLN A 51 10.95 -1.70 -2.81
N THR A 52 10.93 -2.94 -3.30
CA THR A 52 10.07 -3.35 -4.43
C THR A 52 9.56 -4.77 -4.23
N ASN A 53 8.46 -5.15 -4.91
CA ASN A 53 7.93 -6.51 -4.86
C ASN A 53 9.01 -7.55 -5.20
N ASN A 54 9.68 -7.35 -6.33
CA ASN A 54 10.78 -8.22 -6.80
C ASN A 54 11.93 -8.34 -5.80
N THR A 55 12.16 -7.35 -4.94
CA THR A 55 13.19 -7.46 -3.90
C THR A 55 12.71 -8.37 -2.76
N GLY A 56 11.44 -8.27 -2.34
CA GLY A 56 10.83 -9.19 -1.38
C GLY A 56 10.89 -10.63 -1.86
N GLU A 57 10.44 -10.85 -3.08
CA GLU A 57 10.41 -12.13 -3.78
C GLU A 57 11.78 -12.82 -3.86
N LEU A 58 12.81 -12.10 -4.31
CA LEU A 58 14.19 -12.61 -4.33
C LEU A 58 14.77 -12.84 -2.93
N THR A 59 14.37 -12.02 -1.95
CA THR A 59 14.81 -12.18 -0.55
C THR A 59 14.18 -13.42 0.07
N ALA A 60 12.90 -13.68 -0.18
CA ALA A 60 12.18 -14.86 0.27
C ALA A 60 12.91 -16.14 -0.17
N PHE A 61 13.33 -16.20 -1.43
CA PHE A 61 14.13 -17.30 -1.96
C PHE A 61 15.46 -17.49 -1.22
N ILE A 62 16.21 -16.39 -1.00
CA ILE A 62 17.48 -16.45 -0.29
C ILE A 62 17.29 -17.01 1.12
N ARG A 63 16.28 -16.51 1.84
CA ARG A 63 15.98 -16.94 3.21
C ARG A 63 15.55 -18.40 3.28
N ALA A 64 14.73 -18.86 2.35
CA ALA A 64 14.34 -20.26 2.24
C ALA A 64 15.57 -21.19 2.08
N VAL A 65 16.49 -20.86 1.18
CA VAL A 65 17.71 -21.67 0.97
C VAL A 65 18.63 -21.59 2.19
N GLU A 66 18.80 -20.41 2.80
CA GLU A 66 19.63 -20.24 4.00
C GLU A 66 19.12 -21.04 5.19
N LYS A 67 17.80 -21.08 5.42
CA LYS A 67 17.19 -21.90 6.48
C LYS A 67 17.38 -23.39 6.30
N MET A 68 17.50 -23.82 5.05
CA MET A 68 17.66 -25.22 4.71
C MET A 68 19.10 -25.64 4.50
N LYS A 69 20.05 -24.73 4.64
CA LYS A 69 21.47 -25.00 4.36
C LYS A 69 21.96 -26.26 5.06
N ASP A 70 21.66 -26.41 6.34
CA ASP A 70 22.11 -27.57 7.12
C ASP A 70 21.44 -28.87 6.66
N GLU A 71 20.15 -28.85 6.32
CA GLU A 71 19.42 -30.01 5.79
C GLU A 71 19.89 -30.43 4.39
N ILE A 72 20.38 -29.46 3.60
CA ILE A 72 20.91 -29.69 2.25
C ILE A 72 22.31 -30.31 2.28
N ILE A 73 23.13 -29.98 3.28
CA ILE A 73 24.52 -30.46 3.38
C ILE A 73 24.70 -31.67 4.29
N LYS A 74 23.66 -32.05 5.06
CA LYS A 74 23.64 -33.28 5.85
C LYS A 74 23.71 -34.50 4.93
N GLU A 75 24.21 -35.62 5.47
CA GLU A 75 24.29 -36.87 4.74
C GLU A 75 23.39 -37.94 5.37
N PRO A 76 22.37 -38.46 4.64
CA PRO A 76 22.00 -38.11 3.26
C PRO A 76 21.34 -36.72 3.15
N PRO A 77 21.52 -36.00 2.02
CA PRO A 77 20.97 -34.67 1.83
C PRO A 77 19.47 -34.73 1.62
N LYS A 78 18.72 -33.86 2.30
CA LYS A 78 17.27 -33.79 2.11
C LYS A 78 16.91 -33.16 0.78
N LYS A 79 15.85 -33.67 0.16
CA LYS A 79 15.23 -33.06 -1.02
C LYS A 79 14.31 -31.92 -0.60
N ILE A 80 14.33 -30.84 -1.36
CA ILE A 80 13.57 -29.62 -1.11
C ILE A 80 12.83 -29.23 -2.38
N ALA A 81 11.58 -28.82 -2.24
CA ALA A 81 10.80 -28.21 -3.31
C ALA A 81 10.41 -26.79 -2.88
N ILE A 82 10.87 -25.79 -3.64
CA ILE A 82 10.53 -24.38 -3.43
C ILE A 82 9.46 -23.98 -4.44
N TYR A 83 8.34 -23.47 -3.93
CA TYR A 83 7.17 -23.04 -4.67
C TYR A 83 7.01 -21.51 -4.59
N SER A 84 6.72 -20.89 -5.71
CA SER A 84 6.43 -19.46 -5.82
C SER A 84 5.51 -19.21 -7.00
N ASP A 85 4.63 -18.22 -6.92
CA ASP A 85 3.87 -17.72 -8.06
C ASP A 85 4.65 -16.69 -8.91
N SER A 86 5.84 -16.30 -8.45
CA SER A 86 6.75 -15.37 -9.10
C SER A 86 7.64 -16.05 -10.15
N GLU A 87 7.22 -16.03 -11.41
CA GLU A 87 8.08 -16.52 -12.51
C GLU A 87 9.45 -15.82 -12.54
N TYR A 88 9.51 -14.56 -12.10
CA TYR A 88 10.75 -13.78 -12.06
C TYR A 88 11.79 -14.41 -11.15
N VAL A 89 11.43 -14.83 -9.94
CA VAL A 89 12.35 -15.47 -8.98
C VAL A 89 12.82 -16.82 -9.51
N ILE A 90 11.89 -17.64 -10.00
CA ILE A 90 12.20 -18.97 -10.56
C ILE A 90 13.19 -18.84 -11.73
N LYS A 91 12.96 -17.87 -12.63
CA LYS A 91 13.87 -17.58 -13.74
C LYS A 91 15.22 -17.09 -13.23
N CYS A 92 15.26 -16.18 -12.25
CA CYS A 92 16.50 -15.65 -11.67
C CYS A 92 17.36 -16.75 -11.03
N ALA A 93 16.75 -17.68 -10.30
CA ALA A 93 17.46 -18.83 -9.71
C ALA A 93 17.91 -19.84 -10.77
N GLY A 94 17.11 -20.00 -11.84
CA GLY A 94 17.38 -20.92 -12.94
C GLY A 94 18.08 -20.25 -14.14
N ALA A 95 17.43 -20.36 -15.29
CA ALA A 95 18.04 -20.10 -16.60
C ALA A 95 18.47 -18.63 -16.80
N TYR A 96 17.75 -17.66 -16.23
CA TYR A 96 18.10 -16.25 -16.39
C TYR A 96 19.37 -15.90 -15.60
N GLY A 97 19.49 -16.36 -14.35
CA GLY A 97 20.71 -16.18 -13.56
C GLY A 97 21.93 -16.85 -14.19
N ASP A 98 21.76 -18.08 -14.71
CA ASP A 98 22.82 -18.79 -15.45
C ASP A 98 23.26 -18.01 -16.70
N ARG A 99 22.32 -17.43 -17.44
CA ARG A 99 22.62 -16.61 -18.63
C ARG A 99 23.34 -15.32 -18.27
N LEU A 100 22.87 -14.61 -17.25
CA LEU A 100 23.51 -13.38 -16.77
C LEU A 100 24.95 -13.65 -16.34
N PHE A 101 25.19 -14.71 -15.56
CA PHE A 101 26.53 -15.08 -15.12
C PHE A 101 27.48 -15.35 -16.30
N LYS A 102 27.01 -16.05 -17.33
CA LYS A 102 27.79 -16.31 -18.56
C LYS A 102 28.07 -15.05 -19.38
N ASN A 103 27.29 -13.99 -19.20
CA ASN A 103 27.38 -12.74 -19.94
C ASN A 103 27.87 -11.59 -19.04
N ASP A 104 28.81 -11.88 -18.14
CA ASP A 104 29.41 -10.91 -17.20
C ASP A 104 28.39 -10.02 -16.48
N TRP A 105 27.29 -10.64 -16.05
CA TRP A 105 26.20 -10.01 -15.32
C TRP A 105 25.45 -8.92 -16.09
N LYS A 106 25.34 -9.07 -17.42
CA LYS A 106 24.60 -8.16 -18.30
C LYS A 106 23.48 -8.87 -19.05
N THR A 107 22.40 -8.14 -19.35
CA THR A 107 21.32 -8.61 -20.23
C THR A 107 21.81 -8.73 -21.68
N VAL A 108 20.97 -9.27 -22.56
CA VAL A 108 21.31 -9.40 -23.98
C VAL A 108 21.49 -8.04 -24.67
N GLU A 109 20.88 -6.99 -24.11
CA GLU A 109 21.05 -5.59 -24.51
C GLU A 109 22.27 -4.92 -23.84
N GLY A 110 23.13 -5.68 -23.13
CA GLY A 110 24.33 -5.17 -22.47
C GLY A 110 24.09 -4.38 -21.19
N LYS A 111 22.86 -4.38 -20.65
CA LYS A 111 22.51 -3.61 -19.44
C LYS A 111 22.72 -4.43 -18.17
N VAL A 112 23.04 -3.76 -17.06
CA VAL A 112 23.05 -4.40 -15.74
C VAL A 112 21.60 -4.67 -15.31
N PRO A 113 21.24 -5.92 -14.94
CA PRO A 113 19.87 -6.24 -14.56
C PRO A 113 19.49 -5.57 -13.22
N PRO A 114 18.19 -5.26 -13.01
CA PRO A 114 17.73 -4.83 -11.71
C PRO A 114 18.01 -5.94 -10.67
N ASN A 115 18.33 -5.54 -9.44
CA ASN A 115 18.59 -6.44 -8.32
C ASN A 115 19.78 -7.40 -8.53
N LEU A 116 20.78 -7.03 -9.34
CA LEU A 116 21.94 -7.86 -9.66
C LEU A 116 22.57 -8.55 -8.42
N LYS A 117 22.78 -7.81 -7.33
CA LYS A 117 23.39 -8.36 -6.10
C LYS A 117 22.57 -9.53 -5.52
N LEU A 118 21.25 -9.47 -5.55
CA LEU A 118 20.39 -10.55 -5.09
C LEU A 118 20.45 -11.75 -6.05
N ILE A 119 20.45 -11.51 -7.36
CA ILE A 119 20.58 -12.58 -8.36
C ILE A 119 21.94 -13.30 -8.21
N GLN A 120 23.01 -12.55 -7.96
CA GLN A 120 24.35 -13.08 -7.66
C GLN A 120 24.33 -13.96 -6.41
N ARG A 121 23.71 -13.49 -5.32
CA ARG A 121 23.58 -14.25 -4.08
C ARG A 121 22.76 -15.53 -4.26
N ILE A 122 21.61 -15.46 -4.93
CA ILE A 122 20.79 -16.63 -5.25
C ILE A 122 21.62 -17.66 -6.01
N ARG A 123 22.35 -17.23 -7.04
CA ARG A 123 23.21 -18.13 -7.81
C ARG A 123 24.26 -18.80 -6.92
N GLU A 124 24.94 -18.03 -6.08
CA GLU A 124 25.97 -18.53 -5.17
C GLU A 124 25.44 -19.65 -4.26
N ILE A 125 24.27 -19.43 -3.63
CA ILE A 125 23.74 -20.37 -2.63
C ILE A 125 22.94 -21.53 -3.25
N TYR A 126 22.31 -21.34 -4.41
CA TYR A 126 21.47 -22.36 -5.04
C TYR A 126 22.27 -23.29 -5.96
N ARG A 127 23.23 -22.75 -6.72
CA ARG A 127 23.90 -23.51 -7.78
C ARG A 127 24.59 -24.79 -7.29
N PRO A 128 25.31 -24.80 -6.14
CA PRO A 128 25.93 -26.02 -5.62
C PRO A 128 24.92 -27.12 -5.29
N TYR A 129 23.70 -26.74 -4.92
CA TYR A 129 22.68 -27.63 -4.38
C TYR A 129 21.49 -27.86 -5.31
N LYS A 130 21.58 -27.41 -6.57
CA LYS A 130 20.51 -27.53 -7.58
C LYS A 130 19.98 -28.95 -7.79
N LYS A 131 20.75 -30.00 -7.46
CA LYS A 131 20.29 -31.40 -7.54
C LYS A 131 19.37 -31.81 -6.38
N HIS A 132 19.39 -31.07 -5.28
CA HIS A 132 18.62 -31.32 -4.06
C HIS A 132 17.46 -30.33 -3.89
N ILE A 133 17.46 -29.22 -4.64
CA ILE A 133 16.45 -28.17 -4.59
C ILE A 133 15.72 -28.10 -5.93
N GLU A 134 14.45 -28.46 -5.93
CA GLU A 134 13.54 -28.36 -7.05
C GLU A 134 12.76 -27.04 -6.99
N LEU A 135 12.54 -26.40 -8.14
CA LEU A 135 11.85 -25.12 -8.25
C LEU A 135 10.54 -25.30 -9.00
N HIS A 136 9.45 -24.87 -8.38
CA HIS A 136 8.09 -25.03 -8.91
C HIS A 136 7.43 -23.66 -9.02
N HIS A 137 7.02 -23.31 -10.24
CA HIS A 137 6.15 -22.16 -10.45
C HIS A 137 4.70 -22.61 -10.29
N ILE A 138 3.94 -21.90 -9.46
CA ILE A 138 2.52 -22.18 -9.21
C ILE A 138 1.66 -20.97 -9.58
N LYS A 139 0.35 -21.18 -9.70
CA LYS A 139 -0.57 -20.09 -10.00
C LYS A 139 -0.94 -19.37 -8.70
N ALA A 140 -0.96 -18.04 -8.75
CA ALA A 140 -1.51 -17.21 -7.69
C ALA A 140 -3.03 -17.41 -7.57
N HIS A 141 -3.57 -17.23 -6.36
CA HIS A 141 -5.01 -17.11 -6.08
C HIS A 141 -5.88 -18.28 -6.58
N THR A 142 -5.42 -19.52 -6.39
CA THR A 142 -6.13 -20.74 -6.83
C THR A 142 -7.24 -21.23 -5.87
N GLY A 143 -7.60 -20.43 -4.87
CA GLY A 143 -8.82 -20.64 -4.08
C GLY A 143 -8.74 -21.67 -2.97
N PHE A 144 -7.54 -21.95 -2.42
CA PHE A 144 -7.35 -22.82 -1.24
C PHE A 144 -7.82 -24.28 -1.42
N ASN A 145 -7.81 -24.77 -2.66
CA ASN A 145 -8.36 -26.08 -3.00
C ASN A 145 -7.34 -27.23 -2.94
N ASP A 146 -6.05 -26.91 -2.82
CA ASP A 146 -4.93 -27.85 -2.79
C ASP A 146 -3.79 -27.38 -1.88
N GLU A 147 -2.88 -28.29 -1.52
CA GLU A 147 -1.74 -28.00 -0.63
C GLU A 147 -0.89 -26.82 -1.11
N HIS A 148 -0.64 -26.71 -2.41
CA HIS A 148 0.19 -25.66 -2.96
C HIS A 148 -0.53 -24.30 -2.96
N SER A 149 -1.84 -24.30 -3.20
CA SER A 149 -2.67 -23.11 -3.07
C SER A 149 -2.70 -22.56 -1.64
N ILE A 150 -2.79 -23.45 -0.65
CA ILE A 150 -2.78 -23.09 0.78
C ILE A 150 -1.40 -22.57 1.17
N GLY A 151 -0.34 -23.27 0.78
CA GLY A 151 1.03 -22.87 1.06
C GLY A 151 1.41 -21.52 0.45
N ASN A 152 1.00 -21.25 -0.80
CA ASN A 152 1.20 -19.95 -1.44
C ASN A 152 0.47 -18.84 -0.69
N ALA A 153 -0.77 -19.08 -0.28
CA ALA A 153 -1.56 -18.10 0.45
C ALA A 153 -0.98 -17.80 1.85
N GLU A 154 -0.41 -18.79 2.54
CA GLU A 154 0.29 -18.55 3.80
C GLU A 154 1.60 -17.79 3.60
N ALA A 155 2.36 -18.08 2.53
CA ALA A 155 3.54 -17.29 2.19
C ALA A 155 3.19 -15.82 1.89
N ASP A 156 2.10 -15.58 1.14
CA ASP A 156 1.57 -14.23 0.88
C ASP A 156 1.09 -13.54 2.16
N ARG A 157 0.38 -14.25 3.04
CA ARG A 157 -0.04 -13.73 4.35
C ARG A 157 1.16 -13.28 5.18
N LEU A 158 2.21 -14.10 5.23
CA LEU A 158 3.46 -13.80 5.92
C LEU A 158 4.17 -12.59 5.31
N ALA A 159 4.27 -12.52 3.98
CA ALA A 159 4.87 -11.39 3.28
C ALA A 159 4.09 -10.08 3.50
N ASN A 160 2.76 -10.15 3.53
CA ASN A 160 1.89 -9.02 3.83
C ASN A 160 1.98 -8.58 5.29
N LEU A 161 2.08 -9.53 6.23
CA LEU A 161 2.27 -9.24 7.65
C LEU A 161 3.59 -8.48 7.87
N ALA A 162 4.65 -8.84 7.14
CA ALA A 162 5.92 -8.12 7.16
C ALA A 162 5.79 -6.64 6.77
N VAL A 163 4.81 -6.26 5.95
CA VAL A 163 4.59 -4.87 5.51
C VAL A 163 3.46 -4.17 6.27
N GLY A 164 2.93 -4.79 7.33
CA GLY A 164 1.85 -4.25 8.15
C GLY A 164 0.46 -4.40 7.52
N VAL A 165 0.30 -5.29 6.54
CA VAL A 165 -0.99 -5.65 5.94
C VAL A 165 -1.46 -6.96 6.53
N VAL A 166 -2.61 -6.95 7.19
CA VAL A 166 -3.26 -8.17 7.65
C VAL A 166 -4.15 -8.67 6.51
N VAL A 167 -3.72 -9.75 5.87
CA VAL A 167 -4.56 -10.50 4.95
C VAL A 167 -5.27 -11.55 5.78
N ALA A 168 -6.61 -11.51 5.79
CA ALA A 168 -7.41 -12.59 6.35
C ALA A 168 -7.22 -13.82 5.45
N ALA A 169 -6.18 -14.62 5.70
CA ALA A 169 -6.19 -15.99 5.22
C ALA A 169 -7.30 -16.73 5.97
N ALA A 170 -7.89 -17.72 5.32
CA ALA A 170 -8.95 -18.57 5.86
C ALA A 170 -8.42 -19.51 6.98
N VAL A 171 -7.85 -18.94 8.04
CA VAL A 171 -7.36 -19.62 9.24
C VAL A 171 -8.17 -19.15 10.44
N ALA A 172 -8.47 -20.07 11.33
CA ALA A 172 -9.38 -19.89 12.44
C ALA A 172 -9.00 -18.70 13.37
N PRO A 173 -10.00 -18.06 14.03
CA PRO A 173 -9.84 -16.79 14.76
C PRO A 173 -8.81 -16.80 15.91
N ASP A 174 -8.33 -17.98 16.29
CA ASP A 174 -7.42 -18.26 17.40
C ASP A 174 -5.93 -18.16 17.03
N TYR A 175 -5.58 -17.97 15.74
CA TYR A 175 -4.18 -17.93 15.26
C TYR A 175 -3.60 -16.52 15.08
N ILE A 176 -4.29 -15.44 15.48
CA ILE A 176 -3.78 -14.07 15.33
C ILE A 176 -3.20 -13.58 16.66
N ASP A 177 -1.87 -13.44 16.70
CA ASP A 177 -1.15 -12.81 17.81
C ASP A 177 -1.65 -11.36 18.03
N ASN A 178 -2.35 -11.18 19.15
CA ASN A 178 -3.01 -9.93 19.54
C ASN A 178 -2.03 -8.77 19.80
N THR A 179 -0.72 -9.02 19.90
CA THR A 179 0.27 -7.96 20.16
C THR A 179 0.50 -7.05 18.95
N LEU A 180 0.31 -7.55 17.73
CA LEU A 180 0.42 -6.76 16.49
C LEU A 180 -0.84 -5.93 16.17
N ILE A 181 -2.02 -6.34 16.67
CA ILE A 181 -3.30 -5.68 16.37
C ILE A 181 -3.39 -4.26 16.94
N SER A 182 -2.70 -4.00 18.06
CA SER A 182 -2.79 -2.72 18.79
C SER A 182 -2.24 -1.49 18.04
N ASN A 183 -1.47 -1.69 16.96
CA ASN A 183 -0.85 -0.61 16.18
C ASN A 183 -1.36 -0.49 14.73
N ILE A 184 -2.42 -1.20 14.34
CA ILE A 184 -2.84 -1.30 12.94
C ILE A 184 -4.04 -0.38 12.66
N LYS A 185 -3.86 0.56 11.72
CA LYS A 185 -4.99 1.19 11.02
C LYS A 185 -5.60 0.13 10.11
N GLN A 186 -6.79 -0.35 10.49
CA GLN A 186 -7.61 -1.23 9.66
C GLN A 186 -7.76 -0.63 8.25
N PRO A 187 -7.67 -1.42 7.17
CA PRO A 187 -7.97 -0.95 5.82
C PRO A 187 -9.46 -0.61 5.73
N SER A 188 -9.74 0.68 5.84
CA SER A 188 -11.09 1.25 5.74
C SER A 188 -11.46 1.51 4.29
N ASN A 189 -12.68 1.15 3.86
CA ASN A 189 -13.12 1.43 2.50
C ASN A 189 -13.21 2.95 2.27
N LYS A 190 -12.99 3.37 1.03
CA LYS A 190 -13.13 4.77 0.60
C LYS A 190 -14.54 5.02 0.08
N ASN A 191 -15.31 5.82 0.82
CA ASN A 191 -16.63 6.28 0.41
C ASN A 191 -16.51 7.65 -0.26
N TYR A 192 -16.66 7.68 -1.58
CA TYR A 192 -16.55 8.93 -2.34
C TYR A 192 -17.82 9.78 -2.22
N ILE A 193 -17.62 11.08 -2.02
CA ILE A 193 -18.68 12.08 -1.76
C ILE A 193 -18.50 13.28 -2.69
N ASN A 194 -19.61 13.93 -3.04
CA ASN A 194 -19.64 15.10 -3.90
C ASN A 194 -19.84 16.38 -3.09
N ILE A 195 -18.72 16.99 -2.68
CA ILE A 195 -18.71 18.17 -1.83
C ILE A 195 -18.34 19.41 -2.64
N GLY A 196 -19.24 20.40 -2.63
CA GLY A 196 -19.01 21.73 -3.16
C GLY A 196 -17.87 22.42 -2.44
N PHE A 197 -17.13 23.24 -3.17
CA PHE A 197 -15.89 23.85 -2.66
C PHE A 197 -16.05 24.63 -1.35
N ASP A 198 -17.24 25.20 -1.13
CA ASP A 198 -17.58 26.02 0.03
C ASP A 198 -17.55 25.20 1.34
N TYR A 199 -17.69 23.88 1.26
CA TYR A 199 -17.72 22.96 2.40
C TYR A 199 -16.43 22.16 2.60
N LYS A 200 -15.38 22.42 1.80
CA LYS A 200 -14.13 21.63 1.80
C LYS A 200 -13.42 21.60 3.16
N ASP A 201 -13.42 22.72 3.87
CA ASP A 201 -12.67 22.86 5.12
C ASP A 201 -13.45 22.18 6.27
N ALA A 202 -14.78 22.21 6.21
CA ALA A 202 -15.66 21.50 7.13
C ALA A 202 -15.51 19.98 7.00
N VAL A 203 -15.64 19.41 5.79
CA VAL A 203 -15.49 17.95 5.60
C VAL A 203 -14.08 17.46 5.90
N LYS A 204 -13.06 18.31 5.68
CA LYS A 204 -11.67 18.00 6.05
C LYS A 204 -11.48 17.93 7.56
N LYS A 205 -12.14 18.80 8.34
CA LYS A 205 -12.14 18.76 9.82
C LYS A 205 -12.82 17.49 10.35
N LEU A 206 -13.84 17.01 9.64
CA LEU A 206 -14.55 15.76 9.94
C LEU A 206 -13.81 14.49 9.48
N GLY A 207 -12.64 14.62 8.84
CA GLY A 207 -11.79 13.48 8.46
C GLY A 207 -11.90 13.04 7.00
N ALA A 208 -12.67 13.75 6.15
CA ALA A 208 -12.68 13.51 4.72
C ALA A 208 -11.35 13.93 4.05
N LYS A 209 -10.98 13.23 2.99
CA LYS A 209 -9.72 13.38 2.23
C LYS A 209 -10.03 13.61 0.74
N TRP A 210 -9.10 14.24 0.03
CA TRP A 210 -9.20 14.45 -1.42
C TRP A 210 -8.39 13.39 -2.18
N ASP A 211 -9.01 12.66 -3.10
CA ASP A 211 -8.30 11.75 -4.02
C ASP A 211 -7.98 12.47 -5.33
N LEU A 212 -6.68 12.70 -5.57
CA LEU A 212 -6.20 13.42 -6.75
C LEU A 212 -6.45 12.66 -8.06
N ARG A 213 -6.58 11.32 -8.03
CA ARG A 213 -6.72 10.51 -9.25
C ARG A 213 -8.11 10.65 -9.85
N CYS A 214 -9.13 10.59 -9.00
CA CYS A 214 -10.52 10.74 -9.42
C CYS A 214 -11.08 12.15 -9.20
N LYS A 215 -10.31 13.06 -8.58
CA LYS A 215 -10.70 14.43 -8.25
C LYS A 215 -12.02 14.49 -7.47
N LYS A 216 -12.12 13.67 -6.42
CA LYS A 216 -13.29 13.59 -5.55
C LYS A 216 -12.88 13.58 -4.08
N TRP A 217 -13.77 14.08 -3.23
CA TRP A 217 -13.68 13.90 -1.79
C TRP A 217 -14.08 12.46 -1.43
N TYR A 218 -13.50 11.91 -0.38
CA TYR A 218 -13.89 10.63 0.21
C TYR A 218 -13.70 10.63 1.71
N TYR A 219 -14.43 9.79 2.42
CA TYR A 219 -14.13 9.45 3.81
C TYR A 219 -13.84 7.95 3.93
N GLU A 220 -13.21 7.58 5.03
CA GLU A 220 -12.85 6.21 5.37
C GLU A 220 -13.79 5.70 6.48
N ASP A 221 -14.17 4.43 6.47
CA ASP A 221 -15.05 3.82 7.49
C ASP A 221 -14.51 3.86 8.94
N ASN A 222 -13.25 4.30 9.12
CA ASN A 222 -12.56 4.32 10.41
C ASN A 222 -12.72 5.65 11.17
N ILE A 223 -13.55 6.58 10.68
CA ILE A 223 -13.90 7.82 11.39
C ILE A 223 -15.23 7.62 12.16
N SER A 224 -15.50 8.44 13.18
CA SER A 224 -16.67 8.23 14.04
C SER A 224 -18.00 8.31 13.26
N GLU A 225 -19.01 7.56 13.72
CA GLU A 225 -20.34 7.58 13.10
C GLU A 225 -20.95 8.99 13.07
N GLU A 226 -20.66 9.83 14.08
CA GLU A 226 -21.09 11.24 14.07
C GLU A 226 -20.44 12.02 12.92
N ASN A 227 -19.14 11.82 12.68
CA ASN A 227 -18.42 12.48 11.59
C ASN A 227 -18.91 12.01 10.21
N ILE A 228 -19.18 10.71 10.06
CA ILE A 228 -19.77 10.16 8.82
C ILE A 228 -21.13 10.80 8.57
N THR A 229 -21.99 10.85 9.59
CA THR A 229 -23.33 11.44 9.49
C THR A 229 -23.27 12.91 9.08
N ALA A 230 -22.41 13.69 9.73
CA ALA A 230 -22.21 15.11 9.40
C ALA A 230 -21.68 15.31 7.97
N ILE A 231 -20.75 14.46 7.50
CA ILE A 231 -20.24 14.51 6.12
C ILE A 231 -21.37 14.27 5.10
N LEU A 232 -22.25 13.28 5.35
CA LEU A 232 -23.36 12.96 4.46
C LEU A 232 -24.45 14.05 4.46
N GLU A 233 -24.66 14.73 5.58
CA GLU A 233 -25.54 15.90 5.65
C GLU A 233 -24.99 17.09 4.86
N ILE A 234 -23.69 17.36 4.98
CA ILE A 234 -23.01 18.39 4.19
C ILE A 234 -23.09 18.07 2.69
N GLU A 235 -22.96 16.81 2.30
CA GLU A 235 -23.15 16.38 0.91
C GLU A 235 -24.56 16.73 0.40
N LYS A 236 -25.61 16.40 1.17
CA LYS A 236 -26.99 16.75 0.83
C LYS A 236 -27.19 18.27 0.73
N MET A 237 -26.65 19.04 1.67
CA MET A 237 -26.71 20.50 1.64
C MET A 237 -26.02 21.07 0.40
N SER A 238 -24.84 20.54 0.08
CA SER A 238 -24.06 20.95 -1.10
C SER A 238 -24.76 20.66 -2.42
N LEU A 239 -25.63 19.64 -2.47
CA LEU A 239 -26.44 19.31 -3.65
C LEU A 239 -27.72 20.14 -3.73
N SER A 240 -28.21 20.67 -2.61
CA SER A 240 -29.45 21.47 -2.53
C SER A 240 -29.27 22.98 -2.78
N SER A 241 -28.03 23.47 -2.77
CA SER A 241 -27.69 24.89 -2.87
C SER A 241 -27.70 25.49 -4.29
N GLU A 242 -28.57 25.01 -5.18
CA GLU A 242 -28.86 25.74 -6.43
C GLU A 242 -29.85 26.90 -6.23
N ASP A 243 -30.63 26.97 -5.13
CA ASP A 243 -31.45 28.15 -4.81
C ASP A 243 -31.86 28.22 -3.33
N LYS A 244 -31.20 29.09 -2.52
CA LYS A 244 -31.79 29.93 -1.44
C LYS A 244 -30.76 30.65 -0.54
N VAL A 245 -30.71 31.98 -0.74
CA VAL A 245 -30.60 33.16 0.15
C VAL A 245 -29.78 33.14 1.47
N ALA A 246 -28.96 34.19 1.55
CA ALA A 246 -28.55 35.00 2.70
C ALA A 246 -29.23 34.73 4.06
N ASP A 247 -28.45 34.21 5.01
CA ASP A 247 -28.10 34.90 6.25
C ASP A 247 -26.89 34.18 6.87
N GLY A 248 -26.15 34.83 7.76
CA GLY A 248 -25.06 34.18 8.51
C GLY A 248 -25.61 33.45 9.70
N GLY A 249 -25.60 32.13 9.64
CA GLY A 249 -25.89 31.30 10.79
C GLY A 249 -24.70 30.42 11.12
N GLU A 250 -24.36 30.38 12.41
CA GLU A 250 -23.83 29.15 13.01
C GLU A 250 -24.92 28.09 12.88
N ALA A 251 -24.61 26.96 12.24
CA ALA A 251 -25.50 25.82 12.20
C ALA A 251 -24.92 24.74 13.11
N THR A 252 -25.59 24.48 14.23
CA THR A 252 -25.29 23.34 15.11
C THR A 252 -25.97 22.11 14.53
N LEU A 253 -25.21 21.30 13.78
CA LEU A 253 -25.63 19.96 13.36
C LEU A 253 -24.87 18.92 14.18
N ALA A 254 -25.62 18.03 14.83
CA ALA A 254 -25.12 16.87 15.57
C ALA A 254 -23.94 17.16 16.55
N GLY A 255 -23.95 18.32 17.21
CA GLY A 255 -22.96 18.66 18.25
C GLY A 255 -21.58 19.06 17.72
N VAL A 256 -21.42 19.30 16.41
CA VAL A 256 -20.20 19.84 15.83
C VAL A 256 -20.43 21.26 15.34
N ASP A 257 -19.66 22.22 15.86
CA ASP A 257 -19.66 23.59 15.37
C ASP A 257 -19.03 23.64 13.97
N ILE A 258 -19.88 23.78 12.94
CA ILE A 258 -19.49 23.90 11.54
C ILE A 258 -19.49 25.38 11.17
N GLU A 259 -18.30 25.93 11.00
CA GLU A 259 -18.11 27.31 10.58
C GLU A 259 -18.25 27.40 9.04
N ILE A 260 -19.40 27.89 8.56
CA ILE A 260 -19.68 28.04 7.14
C ILE A 260 -19.08 29.36 6.65
N HIS A 261 -18.10 29.27 5.76
CA HIS A 261 -17.38 30.45 5.26
C HIS A 261 -18.01 31.01 3.98
N LYS A 262 -18.29 32.32 3.99
CA LYS A 262 -19.03 33.00 2.93
C LYS A 262 -18.11 33.59 1.87
N LYS A 263 -18.64 33.73 0.65
CA LYS A 263 -18.01 34.49 -0.44
C LYS A 263 -18.16 35.99 -0.18
N ILE A 264 -17.04 36.69 0.00
CA ILE A 264 -16.97 38.15 0.08
C ILE A 264 -16.47 38.65 -1.27
N TYR A 265 -17.33 39.38 -1.98
CA TYR A 265 -17.03 39.89 -3.32
C TYR A 265 -16.27 41.20 -3.26
N VAL A 266 -15.29 41.33 -4.15
CA VAL A 266 -14.35 42.44 -4.24
C VAL A 266 -14.23 42.95 -5.68
N LYS A 267 -14.02 44.26 -5.81
CA LYS A 267 -13.90 44.94 -7.10
C LYS A 267 -12.44 45.12 -7.48
N ILE A 268 -11.85 44.07 -8.04
CA ILE A 268 -10.44 44.10 -8.48
C ILE A 268 -10.36 44.30 -10.00
N PRO A 269 -9.62 45.31 -10.50
CA PRO A 269 -9.36 45.49 -11.92
C PRO A 269 -8.72 44.26 -12.58
N PHE A 270 -9.11 43.95 -13.83
CA PHE A 270 -8.65 42.73 -14.52
C PHE A 270 -7.12 42.62 -14.67
N HIS A 271 -6.41 43.74 -14.77
CA HIS A 271 -4.95 43.73 -14.88
C HIS A 271 -4.25 43.24 -13.59
N LYS A 272 -4.89 43.37 -12.41
CA LYS A 272 -4.42 42.87 -11.11
C LYS A 272 -4.84 41.42 -10.82
N LYS A 273 -5.36 40.69 -11.81
CA LYS A 273 -5.90 39.32 -11.65
C LYS A 273 -4.91 38.31 -11.09
N ASN A 274 -3.62 38.45 -11.42
CA ASN A 274 -2.60 37.49 -10.99
C ASN A 274 -2.29 37.68 -9.51
N ASP A 275 -2.25 38.94 -9.04
CA ASP A 275 -2.05 39.28 -7.63
C ASP A 275 -3.27 38.90 -6.80
N ALA A 276 -4.49 39.16 -7.32
CA ALA A 276 -5.72 38.69 -6.69
C ALA A 276 -5.70 37.17 -6.47
N LYS A 277 -5.36 36.39 -7.51
CA LYS A 277 -5.24 34.92 -7.40
C LYS A 277 -4.15 34.49 -6.42
N LYS A 278 -3.01 35.20 -6.41
CA LYS A 278 -1.88 34.93 -5.50
C LYS A 278 -2.30 35.06 -4.04
N HIS A 279 -3.17 36.02 -3.72
CA HIS A 279 -3.67 36.23 -2.37
C HIS A 279 -4.92 35.40 -2.03
N GLY A 280 -5.44 34.59 -2.97
CA GLY A 280 -6.52 33.64 -2.71
C GLY A 280 -7.89 34.06 -3.27
N CYS A 281 -7.99 35.18 -4.00
CA CYS A 281 -9.22 35.55 -4.70
C CYS A 281 -9.52 34.61 -5.88
N ARG A 282 -10.81 34.43 -6.13
CA ARG A 282 -11.37 33.59 -7.20
C ARG A 282 -12.35 34.40 -8.03
N TRP A 283 -12.51 34.03 -9.30
CA TRP A 283 -13.46 34.69 -10.20
C TRP A 283 -14.79 33.94 -10.18
N ASP A 284 -15.87 34.66 -9.91
CA ASP A 284 -17.24 34.19 -10.09
C ASP A 284 -17.71 34.64 -11.48
N ALA A 285 -17.88 33.68 -12.40
CA ALA A 285 -18.27 33.96 -13.77
C ALA A 285 -19.72 34.44 -13.90
N GLN A 286 -20.62 34.02 -13.01
CA GLN A 286 -22.02 34.42 -13.02
C GLN A 286 -22.17 35.87 -12.55
N LYS A 287 -21.49 36.23 -11.46
CA LYS A 287 -21.51 37.61 -10.92
C LYS A 287 -20.48 38.54 -11.55
N LYS A 288 -19.62 38.02 -12.43
CA LYS A 288 -18.50 38.75 -13.08
C LYS A 288 -17.68 39.56 -12.07
N SER A 289 -17.35 38.95 -10.94
CA SER A 289 -16.69 39.62 -9.82
C SER A 289 -15.69 38.69 -9.16
N TRP A 290 -14.65 39.28 -8.56
CA TRP A 290 -13.70 38.54 -7.74
C TRP A 290 -14.30 38.33 -6.35
N TYR A 291 -13.97 37.22 -5.70
CA TYR A 291 -14.34 36.98 -4.31
C TYR A 291 -13.25 36.25 -3.55
N TYR A 292 -13.23 36.42 -2.23
CA TYR A 292 -12.47 35.58 -1.30
C TYR A 292 -13.42 34.97 -0.26
N MET A 293 -12.97 33.93 0.45
CA MET A 293 -13.76 33.31 1.52
C MET A 293 -13.53 34.03 2.84
N SER A 294 -14.57 34.13 3.68
CA SER A 294 -14.49 34.85 4.96
C SER A 294 -13.46 34.30 5.97
N ASN A 295 -12.93 33.09 5.75
CA ASN A 295 -11.87 32.49 6.57
C ASN A 295 -10.45 32.73 6.05
N LEU A 296 -10.29 33.53 5.00
CA LEU A 296 -8.96 33.82 4.48
C LEU A 296 -8.10 34.55 5.53
N GLU A 297 -6.82 34.24 5.59
CA GLU A 297 -5.91 34.86 6.56
C GLU A 297 -5.94 36.41 6.44
N LYS A 298 -5.99 37.10 7.59
CA LYS A 298 -6.16 38.56 7.65
C LYS A 298 -5.13 39.34 6.81
N ASN A 299 -3.87 38.91 6.82
CA ASN A 299 -2.79 39.47 5.99
C ASN A 299 -3.07 39.40 4.48
N LYS A 300 -3.71 38.31 4.01
CA LYS A 300 -4.11 38.11 2.62
C LYS A 300 -5.33 38.96 2.29
N ILE A 301 -6.29 39.07 3.21
CA ILE A 301 -7.44 39.98 3.08
C ILE A 301 -6.96 41.42 2.95
N ASP A 302 -6.07 41.89 3.83
CA ASP A 302 -5.52 43.25 3.77
C ASP A 302 -4.78 43.52 2.45
N SER A 303 -4.10 42.50 1.91
CA SER A 303 -3.45 42.57 0.60
C SER A 303 -4.47 42.65 -0.55
N ILE A 304 -5.59 41.94 -0.43
CA ILE A 304 -6.69 41.96 -1.41
C ILE A 304 -7.41 43.30 -1.42
N ILE A 305 -7.68 43.87 -0.25
CA ILE A 305 -8.35 45.18 -0.12
C ILE A 305 -7.53 46.28 -0.81
N LYS A 306 -6.20 46.26 -0.66
CA LYS A 306 -5.29 47.19 -1.36
C LYS A 306 -5.30 47.06 -2.89
N LEU A 307 -5.82 45.95 -3.43
CA LEU A 307 -5.96 45.76 -4.88
C LEU A 307 -7.28 46.32 -5.42
N GLU A 308 -8.23 46.70 -4.55
CA GLU A 308 -9.48 47.38 -4.93
C GLU A 308 -9.27 48.87 -5.26
N GLU A 309 -8.22 49.48 -4.72
CA GLU A 309 -7.74 50.84 -5.06
C GLU A 309 -7.08 50.89 -6.44
#